data_AF-A0A0B7BE64-F1
#
_entry.id   AF-A0A0B7BE64-F1
#
_cell.length_a   1.000
_cell.length_b   1.000
_cell.length_c   1.000
_cell.angle_alpha   90.00
_cell.angle_beta   90.00
_cell.angle_gamma   90.00
#
_symmetry.space_group_name_H-M   'P 1'
#
loop_
_entity.id
_entity.type
_entity.pdbx_description
1 polymer ?
#
loop_
_entity_poly.entity_id
_entity_poly.type
_entity_poly.pdbx_seq_one_letter_code
_entity_poly.pdbx_strand_id
1 'polypeptide(L)'
;LPSLFLSCCSTTSDMKSFIINSVLLVALCVLIGHVSGDSALDFQYILNGAYSDVEQVSQDVPDQPKHDDSVLKFVPVSVPILQGRVIFFEQRTNGVLYRRELWHIISNFNNGVEIVVYNFTNSFAADFDLNASIAALTEGDLHGDTDCPASSRELSGGVFVGTKTDCRDSSNGIHPAYDGTAMCNTLIIRVPLDASEATPQGSYVFTRSNDRFPIPNVPDGYQFPC
;
A
#
# COMPACT_ATOMS: atom_id res chain seq x y z
N LEU A 1 45.37 34.18 -19.69
CA LEU A 1 44.33 34.91 -20.46
C LEU A 1 44.89 35.21 -21.85
N PRO A 2 44.10 35.32 -22.93
CA PRO A 2 42.83 34.69 -23.32
C PRO A 2 42.94 34.01 -24.72
N SER A 3 41.97 33.20 -25.17
CA SER A 3 41.60 33.08 -26.60
C SER A 3 40.37 32.18 -26.81
N LEU A 4 39.28 32.81 -27.27
CA LEU A 4 38.30 32.17 -28.15
C LEU A 4 39.02 31.71 -29.41
N PHE A 5 38.76 30.47 -29.88
CA PHE A 5 38.64 30.16 -31.30
C PHE A 5 37.68 28.98 -31.50
N LEU A 6 36.50 29.32 -32.01
CA LEU A 6 35.74 28.44 -32.91
C LEU A 6 36.67 28.01 -34.04
N SER A 7 36.87 26.70 -34.21
CA SER A 7 37.35 26.15 -35.47
C SER A 7 36.64 24.82 -35.75
N CYS A 8 35.83 24.85 -36.81
CA CYS A 8 35.12 23.74 -37.40
C CYS A 8 36.10 22.69 -37.93
N CYS A 9 36.06 21.48 -37.39
CA CYS A 9 36.51 20.25 -38.05
C CYS A 9 35.69 19.08 -37.48
N SER A 10 34.50 18.89 -38.06
CA SER A 10 33.65 17.72 -37.84
C SER A 10 34.37 16.46 -38.32
N THR A 11 34.89 15.66 -37.40
CA THR A 11 35.21 14.25 -37.67
C THR A 11 34.05 13.39 -37.19
N THR A 12 33.62 12.43 -38.00
CA THR A 12 32.56 11.46 -37.67
C THR A 12 32.86 10.65 -36.38
N SER A 13 34.10 10.67 -35.92
CA SER A 13 34.56 10.12 -34.63
C SER A 13 34.00 10.91 -33.44
N ASP A 14 34.00 12.24 -33.48
CA ASP A 14 33.52 13.09 -32.37
C ASP A 14 32.00 13.03 -32.23
N MET A 15 31.27 12.92 -33.34
CA MET A 15 29.82 12.71 -33.31
C MET A 15 29.45 11.37 -32.67
N LYS A 16 30.19 10.29 -32.94
CA LYS A 16 29.95 8.99 -32.29
C LYS A 16 30.23 9.06 -30.79
N SER A 17 31.33 9.70 -30.39
CA SER A 17 31.66 9.90 -28.97
C SER A 17 30.60 10.75 -28.26
N PHE A 18 30.14 11.83 -28.89
CA PHE A 18 29.09 12.69 -28.35
C PHE A 18 27.76 11.94 -28.22
N ILE A 19 27.34 11.17 -29.23
CA ILE A 19 26.10 10.37 -29.19
C ILE A 19 26.20 9.29 -28.11
N ILE A 20 27.31 8.55 -28.03
CA ILE A 20 27.48 7.49 -27.02
C ILE A 20 27.46 8.08 -25.61
N ASN A 21 28.18 9.17 -25.36
CA ASN A 21 28.21 9.83 -24.06
C ASN A 21 26.86 10.48 -23.71
N SER A 22 26.15 11.02 -24.70
CA SER A 22 24.81 11.60 -24.51
C SER A 22 23.75 10.52 -24.25
N VAL A 23 23.82 9.37 -24.93
CA VAL A 23 22.93 8.23 -24.67
C VAL A 23 23.23 7.59 -23.32
N LEU A 24 24.50 7.49 -22.91
CA LEU A 24 24.87 7.03 -21.57
C LEU A 24 24.43 8.02 -20.50
N LEU A 25 24.53 9.33 -20.74
CA LEU A 25 24.04 10.35 -19.81
C LEU A 25 22.52 10.35 -19.73
N VAL A 26 21.80 10.20 -20.84
CA VAL A 26 20.34 10.05 -20.85
C VAL A 26 19.92 8.74 -20.19
N ALA A 27 20.62 7.62 -20.45
CA ALA A 27 20.36 6.36 -19.77
C ALA A 27 20.63 6.49 -18.26
N LEU A 28 21.71 7.16 -17.86
CA LEU A 28 22.01 7.44 -16.46
C LEU A 28 20.97 8.40 -15.86
N CYS A 29 20.50 9.41 -16.58
CA CYS A 29 19.44 10.33 -16.13
C CYS A 29 18.05 9.68 -16.13
N VAL A 30 17.80 8.63 -16.92
CA VAL A 30 16.56 7.82 -16.89
C VAL A 30 16.64 6.76 -15.79
N LEU A 31 17.84 6.24 -15.49
CA LEU A 31 18.09 5.30 -14.40
C LEU A 31 18.16 5.99 -13.02
N ILE A 32 18.68 7.22 -12.95
CA ILE A 32 18.65 8.11 -11.77
C ILE A 32 17.31 8.87 -11.70
N GLY A 33 16.67 9.10 -12.85
CA GLY A 33 15.33 9.71 -12.97
C GLY A 33 14.19 8.73 -12.70
N HIS A 34 14.46 7.43 -12.64
CA HIS A 34 13.83 6.57 -11.63
C HIS A 34 14.40 7.02 -10.27
N VAL A 35 14.00 8.22 -9.85
CA VAL A 35 14.00 8.56 -8.45
C VAL A 35 13.14 7.48 -7.83
N SER A 36 13.76 6.57 -7.07
CA SER A 36 13.02 5.66 -6.21
C SER A 36 12.01 6.52 -5.45
N GLY A 37 10.73 6.39 -5.79
CA GLY A 37 9.65 6.99 -5.03
C GLY A 37 9.80 6.55 -3.58
N ASP A 38 9.24 7.32 -2.65
CA ASP A 38 9.15 6.84 -1.28
C ASP A 38 8.12 5.70 -1.29
N SER A 39 8.57 4.45 -1.46
CA SER A 39 7.65 3.30 -1.63
C SER A 39 6.67 3.17 -0.47
N ALA A 40 7.00 3.62 0.76
CA ALA A 40 6.01 3.68 1.84
C ALA A 40 4.96 4.77 1.62
N LEU A 41 5.34 5.94 1.09
CA LEU A 41 4.39 7.00 0.72
C LEU A 41 3.52 6.56 -0.45
N ASP A 42 4.11 5.95 -1.47
CA ASP A 42 3.39 5.45 -2.64
C ASP A 42 2.45 4.31 -2.25
N PHE A 43 2.89 3.38 -1.40
CA PHE A 43 2.03 2.34 -0.84
C PHE A 43 0.88 2.94 -0.03
N GLN A 44 1.17 3.91 0.84
CA GLN A 44 0.16 4.60 1.62
C GLN A 44 -0.86 5.28 0.71
N TYR A 45 -0.41 5.89 -0.38
CA TYR A 45 -1.25 6.56 -1.36
C TYR A 45 -2.11 5.57 -2.18
N ILE A 46 -1.54 4.43 -2.58
CA ILE A 46 -2.24 3.41 -3.36
C ILE A 46 -3.36 2.76 -2.55
N LEU A 47 -3.13 2.47 -1.27
CA LEU A 47 -4.17 1.89 -0.40
C LEU A 47 -5.21 2.90 0.08
N ASN A 48 -4.90 4.19 0.09
CA ASN A 48 -5.75 5.23 0.64
C ASN A 48 -7.16 5.25 -0.01
N GLY A 49 -8.19 5.08 0.83
CA GLY A 49 -9.58 5.22 0.42
C GLY A 49 -10.52 4.20 1.04
N ALA A 50 -11.78 4.23 0.57
CA ALA A 50 -12.80 3.24 0.90
C ALA A 50 -13.06 2.36 -0.32
N TYR A 51 -12.94 1.05 -0.14
CA TYR A 51 -13.01 0.02 -1.16
C TYR A 51 -14.17 -0.91 -0.84
N SER A 52 -14.91 -1.35 -1.86
CA SER A 52 -15.99 -2.32 -1.74
C SER A 52 -15.96 -3.31 -2.88
N ASP A 53 -16.35 -4.55 -2.60
CA ASP A 53 -16.52 -5.64 -3.56
C ASP A 53 -17.96 -5.77 -4.07
N VAL A 54 -18.82 -4.78 -3.82
CA VAL A 54 -20.24 -4.81 -4.22
C VAL A 54 -20.44 -5.11 -5.71
N GLU A 55 -19.53 -4.66 -6.58
CA GLU A 55 -19.55 -4.98 -8.01
C GLU A 55 -19.34 -6.48 -8.25
N GLN A 56 -18.39 -7.11 -7.56
CA GLN A 56 -18.14 -8.56 -7.62
C GLN A 56 -19.33 -9.34 -7.04
N VAL A 57 -19.82 -8.95 -5.87
CA VAL A 57 -20.98 -9.58 -5.22
C VAL A 57 -22.22 -9.52 -6.11
N SER A 58 -22.43 -8.42 -6.83
CA SER A 58 -23.56 -8.28 -7.76
C SER A 58 -23.52 -9.24 -8.95
N GLN A 59 -22.34 -9.79 -9.25
CA GLN A 59 -22.10 -10.73 -10.35
C GLN A 59 -22.10 -12.20 -9.89
N ASP A 60 -22.24 -12.46 -8.58
CA ASP A 60 -22.29 -13.81 -8.06
C ASP A 60 -23.50 -14.58 -8.61
N VAL A 61 -23.24 -15.81 -9.04
CA VAL A 61 -24.26 -16.66 -9.66
C VAL A 61 -25.28 -17.10 -8.60
N PRO A 62 -26.59 -17.04 -8.90
CA PRO A 62 -27.60 -17.64 -8.04
C PRO A 62 -27.29 -19.11 -7.72
N ASP A 63 -27.53 -19.54 -6.48
CA ASP A 63 -27.37 -20.92 -6.00
C ASP A 63 -25.92 -21.47 -5.93
N GLN A 64 -24.91 -20.62 -6.08
CA GLN A 64 -23.51 -20.93 -5.74
C GLN A 64 -23.09 -20.25 -4.43
N PRO A 65 -22.01 -20.71 -3.76
CA PRO A 65 -21.41 -19.96 -2.67
C PRO A 65 -21.06 -18.54 -3.14
N LYS A 66 -21.40 -17.56 -2.29
CA LYS A 66 -21.28 -16.13 -2.62
C LYS A 66 -20.19 -15.50 -1.80
N HIS A 67 -19.61 -14.44 -2.35
CA HIS A 67 -18.74 -13.55 -1.60
C HIS A 67 -19.56 -12.79 -0.55
N ASP A 68 -18.97 -12.57 0.61
CA ASP A 68 -19.55 -11.68 1.62
C ASP A 68 -19.39 -10.22 1.21
N ASP A 69 -20.43 -9.39 1.36
CA ASP A 69 -20.34 -7.95 1.09
C ASP A 69 -19.34 -7.29 2.05
N SER A 70 -18.21 -6.85 1.52
CA SER A 70 -17.08 -6.39 2.30
C SER A 70 -16.66 -4.97 1.91
N VAL A 71 -16.43 -4.16 2.95
CA VAL A 71 -15.94 -2.78 2.83
C VAL A 71 -14.65 -2.65 3.60
N LEU A 72 -13.62 -2.20 2.91
CA LEU A 72 -12.29 -1.93 3.45
C LEU A 72 -12.02 -0.43 3.42
N LYS A 73 -11.62 0.15 4.54
CA LYS A 73 -11.32 1.56 4.64
C LYS A 73 -9.90 1.76 5.16
N PHE A 74 -9.09 2.46 4.39
CA PHE A 74 -7.71 2.80 4.70
C PHE A 74 -7.58 4.32 4.78
N VAL A 75 -7.37 4.83 5.99
CA VAL A 75 -7.27 6.27 6.25
C VAL A 75 -5.84 6.59 6.70
N PRO A 76 -5.06 7.35 5.92
CA PRO A 76 -3.79 7.89 6.37
C PRO A 76 -3.98 8.77 7.61
N VAL A 77 -3.20 8.54 8.65
CA VAL A 77 -3.32 9.25 9.92
C VAL A 77 -1.93 9.60 10.49
N SER A 78 -1.89 10.63 11.32
CA SER A 78 -0.72 10.95 12.13
C SER A 78 -0.92 10.43 13.54
N VAL A 79 -0.09 9.48 13.96
CA VAL A 79 -0.11 8.93 15.32
C VAL A 79 1.16 9.40 16.03
N PRO A 80 1.09 10.35 16.98
CA PRO A 80 2.30 11.00 17.53
C PRO A 80 3.34 10.04 18.12
N ILE A 81 2.90 8.94 18.72
CA ILE A 81 3.77 7.92 19.32
C ILE A 81 4.41 6.98 18.29
N LEU A 82 3.88 6.91 17.07
CA LEU A 82 4.44 6.15 15.95
C LEU A 82 5.10 7.13 14.97
N GLN A 83 6.42 7.23 15.03
CA GLN A 83 7.16 8.05 14.08
C GLN A 83 7.15 7.39 12.70
N GLY A 84 6.42 7.97 11.76
CA GLY A 84 6.39 7.49 10.38
C GLY A 84 5.03 7.59 9.73
N ARG A 85 4.80 6.73 8.75
CA ARG A 85 3.56 6.68 7.97
C ARG A 85 2.62 5.66 8.58
N VAL A 86 1.43 6.09 8.96
CA VAL A 86 0.44 5.20 9.57
C VAL A 86 -0.85 5.24 8.76
N ILE A 87 -1.45 4.07 8.55
CA ILE A 87 -2.82 3.92 8.05
C ILE A 87 -3.67 3.35 9.18
N PHE A 88 -4.81 3.98 9.43
CA PHE A 88 -5.91 3.35 10.12
C PHE A 88 -6.69 2.48 9.13
N PHE A 89 -6.85 1.22 9.46
CA PHE A 89 -7.60 0.25 8.67
C PHE A 89 -8.88 -0.14 9.40
N GLU A 90 -10.01 -0.16 8.69
CA GLU A 90 -11.29 -0.70 9.15
C GLU A 90 -11.84 -1.67 8.10
N GLN A 91 -12.28 -2.85 8.55
CA GLN A 91 -13.05 -3.79 7.73
C GLN A 91 -14.45 -3.96 8.30
N ARG A 92 -15.44 -3.88 7.41
CA ARG A 92 -16.80 -4.34 7.67
C ARG A 92 -17.17 -5.42 6.69
N THR A 93 -17.85 -6.44 7.17
CA THR A 93 -18.34 -7.55 6.35
C THR A 93 -19.80 -7.77 6.68
N ASN A 94 -20.66 -7.83 5.67
CA ASN A 94 -22.12 -7.85 5.75
C ASN A 94 -22.67 -6.74 6.68
N GLY A 95 -22.06 -5.55 6.63
CA GLY A 95 -22.41 -4.39 7.47
C GLY A 95 -21.92 -4.45 8.92
N VAL A 96 -21.33 -5.56 9.36
CA VAL A 96 -20.81 -5.76 10.72
C VAL A 96 -19.34 -5.37 10.80
N LEU A 97 -18.96 -4.62 11.84
CA LEU A 97 -17.55 -4.30 12.11
C LEU A 97 -16.76 -5.57 12.44
N TYR A 98 -15.76 -5.87 11.62
CA TYR A 98 -14.95 -7.07 11.79
C TYR A 98 -13.58 -6.80 12.39
N ARG A 99 -12.92 -5.71 12.00
CA ARG A 99 -11.65 -5.28 12.60
C ARG A 99 -11.34 -3.80 12.40
N ARG A 100 -10.51 -3.29 13.32
CA ARG A 100 -9.77 -2.04 13.21
C ARG A 100 -8.33 -2.23 13.64
N GLU A 101 -7.40 -1.73 12.83
CA GLU A 101 -5.96 -1.89 13.04
C GLU A 101 -5.24 -0.57 12.70
N LEU A 102 -4.03 -0.38 13.24
CA LEU A 102 -3.09 0.65 12.79
C LEU A 102 -1.93 -0.02 12.08
N TRP A 103 -1.70 0.37 10.83
CA TRP A 103 -0.63 -0.17 9.99
C TRP A 103 0.48 0.87 9.93
N HIS A 104 1.58 0.60 10.62
CA HIS A 104 2.79 1.42 10.54
C HIS A 104 3.64 0.95 9.36
N ILE A 105 3.82 1.83 8.38
CA ILE A 105 4.40 1.54 7.07
C ILE A 105 5.86 2.02 7.06
N ILE A 106 6.76 1.08 6.80
CA ILE A 106 8.20 1.30 6.87
C ILE A 106 8.80 0.97 5.50
N SER A 107 9.47 1.94 4.89
CA SER A 107 10.23 1.69 3.65
C SER A 107 11.41 0.75 3.93
N ASN A 108 11.60 -0.23 3.04
CA ASN A 108 12.67 -1.20 3.09
C ASN A 108 13.49 -1.14 1.77
N PHE A 109 14.63 -1.83 1.71
CA PHE A 109 15.48 -1.91 0.53
C PHE A 109 14.73 -2.50 -0.68
N ASN A 110 15.15 -2.13 -1.89
CA ASN A 110 14.63 -2.67 -3.15
C ASN A 110 13.11 -2.46 -3.37
N ASN A 111 12.63 -1.25 -3.04
CA ASN A 111 11.21 -0.87 -3.13
C ASN A 111 10.28 -1.76 -2.28
N GLY A 112 10.84 -2.33 -1.22
CA GLY A 112 10.09 -3.10 -0.23
C GLY A 112 9.38 -2.18 0.75
N VAL A 113 8.25 -2.65 1.26
CA VAL A 113 7.48 -2.01 2.32
C VAL A 113 7.22 -3.06 3.39
N GLU A 114 7.68 -2.79 4.60
CA GLU A 114 7.35 -3.57 5.79
C GLU A 114 6.20 -2.89 6.52
N ILE A 115 5.28 -3.68 7.06
CA ILE A 115 4.09 -3.18 7.73
C ILE A 115 4.01 -3.82 9.11
N VAL A 116 4.11 -2.99 10.13
CA VAL A 116 3.83 -3.42 11.51
C VAL A 116 2.37 -3.13 11.81
N VAL A 117 1.61 -4.19 12.11
CA VAL A 117 0.18 -4.11 12.38
C VAL A 117 -0.03 -4.07 13.88
N TYR A 118 -0.62 -2.97 14.36
CA TYR A 118 -0.98 -2.79 15.75
C TYR A 118 -2.48 -2.97 15.94
N ASN A 119 -2.82 -3.87 16.84
CA ASN A 119 -4.09 -3.79 17.54
C ASN A 119 -4.00 -2.68 18.60
N PHE A 120 -5.13 -2.07 18.93
CA PHE A 120 -5.15 -1.00 19.91
C PHE A 120 -6.42 -0.98 20.76
N THR A 121 -6.28 -0.45 21.98
CA THR A 121 -7.37 -0.32 22.96
C THR A 121 -8.58 0.40 22.34
N ASN A 122 -9.80 -0.05 22.68
CA ASN A 122 -11.08 0.52 22.22
C ASN A 122 -11.37 0.43 20.71
N SER A 123 -10.58 -0.34 19.94
CA SER A 123 -10.82 -0.59 18.51
C SER A 123 -12.24 -1.10 18.18
N PHE A 124 -12.96 -1.70 19.13
CA PHE A 124 -14.34 -2.18 18.95
C PHE A 124 -15.39 -1.39 19.74
N ALA A 125 -15.06 -0.21 20.25
CA ALA A 125 -16.04 0.64 20.94
C ALA A 125 -17.20 1.03 20.01
N ALA A 126 -18.42 1.04 20.55
CA ALA A 126 -19.63 1.35 19.79
C ALA A 126 -19.69 2.84 19.38
N ASP A 127 -19.12 3.71 20.19
CA ASP A 127 -18.99 5.17 20.00
C ASP A 127 -17.62 5.57 19.45
N PHE A 128 -16.95 4.67 18.73
CA PHE A 128 -15.60 4.89 18.21
C PHE A 128 -15.50 6.16 17.35
N ASP A 129 -14.64 7.08 17.80
CA ASP A 129 -14.19 8.23 17.04
C ASP A 129 -12.69 8.07 16.73
N LEU A 130 -12.32 8.10 15.45
CA LEU A 130 -10.95 7.87 15.01
C LEU A 130 -9.97 8.90 15.58
N ASN A 131 -10.34 10.19 15.55
CA ASN A 131 -9.45 11.28 15.94
C ASN A 131 -9.22 11.28 17.45
N ALA A 132 -10.29 11.13 18.24
CA ALA A 132 -10.23 11.03 19.69
C ALA A 132 -9.45 9.77 20.12
N SER A 133 -9.68 8.64 19.44
CA SER A 133 -8.95 7.40 19.73
C SER A 133 -7.46 7.58 19.50
N ILE A 134 -7.05 8.10 18.33
CA ILE A 134 -5.64 8.34 18.01
C ILE A 134 -4.99 9.31 19.00
N ALA A 135 -5.68 10.39 19.38
CA ALA A 135 -5.16 11.37 20.32
C ALA A 135 -4.96 10.81 21.74
N ALA A 136 -5.71 9.77 22.10
CA ALA A 136 -5.64 9.14 23.42
C ALA A 136 -4.64 7.98 23.49
N LEU A 137 -4.08 7.53 22.36
CA LEU A 137 -3.15 6.38 22.33
C LEU A 137 -1.87 6.67 23.13
N THR A 138 -1.49 5.70 23.95
CA THR A 138 -0.19 5.62 24.60
C THR A 138 0.58 4.40 24.06
N GLU A 139 1.88 4.32 24.32
CA GLU A 139 2.69 3.15 23.90
C GLU A 139 2.12 1.83 24.45
N GLY A 140 1.55 1.85 25.67
CA GLY A 140 0.96 0.68 26.29
C GLY A 140 -0.34 0.21 25.64
N ASP A 141 -0.98 1.04 24.82
CA ASP A 141 -2.19 0.69 24.07
C ASP A 141 -1.90 -0.01 22.75
N LEU A 142 -0.64 0.03 22.28
CA LEU A 142 -0.23 -0.56 21.02
C LEU A 142 0.26 -1.98 21.25
N HIS A 143 -0.51 -2.94 20.75
CA HIS A 143 -0.17 -4.35 20.79
C HIS A 143 0.14 -4.81 19.37
N GLY A 144 1.41 -4.75 19.01
CA GLY A 144 1.90 -5.28 17.74
C GLY A 144 1.96 -6.80 17.84
N ASP A 145 1.36 -7.48 16.87
CA ASP A 145 1.49 -8.92 16.76
C ASP A 145 2.76 -9.24 15.96
N THR A 146 3.83 -9.63 16.66
CA THR A 146 5.12 -9.96 16.02
C THR A 146 5.03 -11.20 15.15
N ASP A 147 3.99 -12.02 15.33
CA ASP A 147 3.77 -13.25 14.59
C ASP A 147 2.86 -13.03 13.35
N CYS A 148 2.42 -11.78 13.12
CA CYS A 148 1.67 -11.35 11.93
C CYS A 148 2.51 -10.53 10.95
N PRO A 149 3.41 -11.16 10.18
CA PRO A 149 4.17 -10.42 9.18
C PRO A 149 3.22 -9.85 8.12
N ALA A 150 3.48 -8.60 7.75
CA ALA A 150 2.88 -7.96 6.61
C ALA A 150 3.95 -7.22 5.81
N SER A 151 3.99 -7.47 4.51
CA SER A 151 4.99 -6.86 3.64
C SER A 151 4.45 -6.67 2.23
N SER A 152 4.98 -5.69 1.53
CA SER A 152 4.67 -5.44 0.15
C SER A 152 5.92 -5.02 -0.61
N ARG A 153 5.83 -5.06 -1.93
CA ARG A 153 6.88 -4.58 -2.82
C ARG A 153 6.24 -3.85 -3.98
N GLU A 154 6.80 -2.70 -4.27
CA GLU A 154 6.44 -1.93 -5.45
C GLU A 154 6.98 -2.58 -6.72
N LEU A 155 6.10 -2.72 -7.70
CA LEU A 155 6.41 -3.08 -9.08
C LEU A 155 6.25 -1.86 -9.97
N SER A 156 6.61 -2.00 -11.25
CA SER A 156 6.42 -0.93 -12.23
C SER A 156 4.97 -0.46 -12.31
N GLY A 157 4.77 0.86 -12.44
CA GLY A 157 3.46 1.45 -12.71
C GLY A 157 2.56 1.62 -11.48
N GLY A 158 3.14 1.76 -10.28
CA GLY A 158 2.38 2.00 -9.05
C GLY A 158 1.60 0.78 -8.56
N VAL A 159 2.05 -0.42 -8.92
CA VAL A 159 1.44 -1.68 -8.50
C VAL A 159 2.19 -2.22 -7.30
N PHE A 160 1.48 -2.56 -6.24
CA PHE A 160 2.06 -3.19 -5.06
C PHE A 160 1.57 -4.62 -4.95
N VAL A 161 2.50 -5.56 -4.73
CA VAL A 161 2.18 -6.95 -4.42
C VAL A 161 2.71 -7.28 -3.05
N GLY A 162 1.91 -7.91 -2.20
CA GLY A 162 2.28 -8.14 -0.82
C GLY A 162 1.52 -9.28 -0.19
N THR A 163 1.88 -9.56 1.06
CA THR A 163 1.25 -10.56 1.90
C THR A 163 0.91 -9.96 3.26
N LYS A 164 -0.19 -10.43 3.85
CA LYS A 164 -0.54 -10.14 5.24
C LYS A 164 -1.06 -11.42 5.89
N THR A 165 -0.42 -11.84 6.96
CA THR A 165 -0.92 -12.92 7.82
C THR A 165 -2.08 -12.42 8.69
N ASP A 166 -3.17 -13.18 8.80
CA ASP A 166 -4.25 -12.90 9.77
C ASP A 166 -4.11 -13.82 10.99
N CYS A 167 -3.47 -13.32 12.06
CA CYS A 167 -3.24 -14.14 13.25
C CYS A 167 -4.46 -14.27 14.18
N ARG A 168 -5.59 -13.63 13.84
CA ARG A 168 -6.85 -13.86 14.58
C ARG A 168 -7.47 -15.19 14.20
N ASP A 169 -7.20 -15.65 12.98
CA ASP A 169 -7.63 -16.94 12.50
C ASP A 169 -6.56 -17.98 12.86
N SER A 170 -6.86 -18.81 13.85
CA SER A 170 -5.99 -19.91 14.28
C SER A 170 -6.69 -21.24 14.04
N SER A 171 -6.97 -21.51 12.78
CA SER A 171 -7.25 -22.88 12.33
C SER A 171 -6.03 -23.76 12.63
N ASN A 172 -6.09 -24.58 13.67
CA ASN A 172 -5.05 -25.55 14.07
C ASN A 172 -3.65 -24.95 14.37
N GLY A 173 -3.59 -23.68 14.80
CA GLY A 173 -2.32 -23.01 15.11
C GLY A 173 -1.52 -22.57 13.88
N ILE A 174 -2.14 -22.55 12.70
CA ILE A 174 -1.60 -21.97 11.47
C ILE A 174 -2.42 -20.72 11.15
N HIS A 175 -1.72 -19.61 10.86
CA HIS A 175 -2.34 -18.35 10.51
C HIS A 175 -2.35 -18.19 8.98
N PRO A 176 -3.52 -18.00 8.35
CA PRO A 176 -3.62 -17.83 6.91
C PRO A 176 -2.89 -16.56 6.45
N ALA A 177 -2.08 -16.70 5.41
CA ALA A 177 -1.41 -15.58 4.74
C ALA A 177 -2.15 -15.19 3.46
N TYR A 178 -2.74 -13.99 3.46
CA TYR A 178 -3.47 -13.46 2.31
C TYR A 178 -2.48 -12.75 1.37
N ASP A 179 -2.60 -13.03 0.07
CA ASP A 179 -1.85 -12.30 -0.96
C ASP A 179 -2.69 -11.11 -1.44
N GLY A 180 -2.08 -9.93 -1.48
CA GLY A 180 -2.69 -8.69 -1.94
C GLY A 180 -2.01 -8.15 -3.21
N THR A 181 -2.81 -7.66 -4.15
CA THR A 181 -2.35 -6.78 -5.23
C THR A 181 -3.10 -5.47 -5.14
N ALA A 182 -2.39 -4.38 -4.87
CA ALA A 182 -2.95 -3.04 -4.81
C ALA A 182 -2.54 -2.23 -6.04
N MET A 183 -3.53 -1.60 -6.65
CA MET A 183 -3.43 -0.73 -7.81
C MET A 183 -4.19 0.56 -7.51
N CYS A 184 -4.07 1.55 -8.40
CA CYS A 184 -4.60 2.89 -8.20
C CYS A 184 -6.04 2.98 -7.70
N ASN A 185 -6.94 2.14 -8.20
CA ASN A 185 -8.36 2.15 -7.85
C ASN A 185 -8.89 0.77 -7.42
N THR A 186 -8.02 -0.24 -7.39
CA THR A 186 -8.42 -1.65 -7.24
C THR A 186 -7.51 -2.36 -6.27
N LEU A 187 -8.11 -3.13 -5.37
CA LEU A 187 -7.41 -4.03 -4.47
C LEU A 187 -7.90 -5.45 -4.75
N ILE A 188 -6.99 -6.36 -5.03
CA ILE A 188 -7.29 -7.78 -5.20
C ILE A 188 -6.69 -8.52 -4.01
N ILE A 189 -7.51 -9.24 -3.25
CA ILE A 189 -7.08 -10.03 -2.11
C ILE A 189 -7.38 -11.49 -2.41
N ARG A 190 -6.36 -12.33 -2.44
CA ARG A 190 -6.51 -13.77 -2.58
C ARG A 190 -6.67 -14.40 -1.20
N VAL A 191 -7.72 -15.19 -1.06
CA VAL A 191 -8.01 -15.98 0.15
C VAL A 191 -7.20 -17.27 0.09
N PRO A 192 -6.36 -17.58 1.09
CA PRO A 192 -5.61 -18.83 1.12
C PRO A 192 -6.52 -20.00 1.50
N LEU A 193 -6.07 -21.23 1.24
CA LEU A 193 -6.88 -22.45 1.42
C LEU A 193 -7.20 -22.77 2.89
N ASP A 194 -6.39 -22.25 3.80
CA ASP A 194 -6.44 -22.47 5.24
C ASP A 194 -7.24 -21.40 6.01
N ALA A 195 -7.77 -20.38 5.31
CA ALA A 195 -8.65 -19.38 5.89
C ALA A 195 -10.01 -19.97 6.31
N SER A 196 -10.53 -19.51 7.43
CA SER A 196 -11.87 -19.86 7.95
C SER A 196 -13.02 -19.21 7.18
N GLU A 197 -12.72 -18.24 6.31
CA GLU A 197 -13.71 -17.54 5.49
C GLU A 197 -14.48 -18.55 4.62
N ALA A 198 -15.80 -18.57 4.82
CA ALA A 198 -16.70 -19.54 4.22
C ALA A 198 -17.02 -19.15 2.77
N THR A 199 -16.16 -19.59 1.84
CA THR A 199 -16.39 -19.65 0.39
C THR A 199 -16.56 -18.32 -0.39
N PRO A 200 -16.20 -18.31 -1.69
CA PRO A 200 -15.45 -19.33 -2.43
C PRO A 200 -13.93 -19.12 -2.30
N GLN A 201 -13.17 -20.23 -2.34
CA GLN A 201 -11.72 -20.16 -2.55
C GLN A 201 -11.44 -19.38 -3.84
N GLY A 202 -10.82 -18.21 -3.72
CA GLY A 202 -10.79 -17.25 -4.82
C GLY A 202 -10.11 -15.95 -4.45
N SER A 203 -10.47 -14.89 -5.17
CA SER A 203 -9.97 -13.54 -4.89
C SER A 203 -11.13 -12.58 -4.77
N TYR A 204 -11.10 -11.77 -3.72
CA TYR A 204 -11.94 -10.60 -3.59
C TYR A 204 -11.36 -9.47 -4.43
N VAL A 205 -12.21 -8.80 -5.19
CA VAL A 205 -11.87 -7.65 -6.02
C VAL A 205 -12.63 -6.46 -5.49
N PHE A 206 -11.90 -5.53 -4.87
CA PHE A 206 -12.48 -4.32 -4.34
C PHE A 206 -12.16 -3.12 -5.24
N THR A 207 -13.18 -2.31 -5.50
CA THR A 207 -13.05 -1.04 -6.24
C THR A 207 -13.18 0.13 -5.26
N ARG A 208 -12.32 1.15 -5.39
CA ARG A 208 -12.42 2.36 -4.56
C ARG A 208 -13.65 3.17 -4.98
N SER A 209 -14.52 3.48 -4.03
CA SER A 209 -15.80 4.16 -4.29
C SER A 209 -15.74 5.69 -4.23
N ASN A 210 -14.78 6.26 -3.50
CA ASN A 210 -14.68 7.70 -3.23
C ASN A 210 -13.25 8.24 -3.46
N ASP A 211 -13.13 9.56 -3.37
CA ASP A 211 -11.85 10.24 -3.33
C ASP A 211 -10.98 9.75 -2.16
N ARG A 212 -9.67 9.95 -2.32
CA ARG A 212 -8.67 9.65 -1.30
C ARG A 212 -8.80 10.58 -0.11
N PHE A 213 -8.47 10.08 1.07
CA PHE A 213 -8.32 10.91 2.26
C PHE A 213 -7.03 11.76 2.17
N PRO A 214 -6.95 12.92 2.85
CA PRO A 214 -5.70 13.68 2.91
C PRO A 214 -4.56 12.85 3.50
N ILE A 215 -3.38 12.89 2.87
CA ILE A 215 -2.18 12.23 3.39
C ILE A 215 -1.37 13.23 4.22
N PRO A 216 -1.06 12.94 5.49
CA PRO A 216 -0.20 13.81 6.29
C PRO A 216 1.24 13.82 5.78
N ASN A 217 1.93 14.95 5.94
CA ASN A 217 3.37 15.09 5.75
C ASN A 217 3.88 14.65 4.36
N VAL A 218 3.16 15.02 3.30
CA VAL A 218 3.60 14.83 1.90
C VAL A 218 4.60 15.93 1.54
N PRO A 219 5.78 15.60 1.00
CA PRO A 219 6.73 16.61 0.53
C PRO A 219 6.15 17.48 -0.59
N ASP A 220 6.48 18.77 -0.59
CA ASP A 220 6.04 19.69 -1.65
C ASP A 220 6.50 19.21 -3.04
N GLY A 221 5.56 19.20 -3.99
CA GLY A 221 5.83 18.78 -5.36
C GLY A 221 5.93 17.26 -5.58
N TYR A 222 5.72 16.45 -4.54
CA TYR A 222 5.69 14.99 -4.68
C TYR A 222 4.70 14.54 -5.74
N GLN A 223 5.12 13.64 -6.62
CA GLN A 223 4.30 13.07 -7.68
C GLN A 223 3.96 11.64 -7.31
N PHE A 224 2.67 11.38 -7.11
CA PHE A 224 2.17 10.04 -6.85
C PHE A 224 2.11 9.23 -8.15
N PRO A 225 2.21 7.89 -8.07
CA PRO A 225 2.20 7.01 -9.24
C PRO A 225 0.83 6.97 -9.97
N CYS A 226 -0.19 7.55 -9.34
CA CYS A 226 -1.53 7.89 -9.81
C CYS A 226 -2.19 8.75 -8.72
#